data_AF-A0A2V8V3X1-F1
#
_entry.id   AF-A0A2V8V3X1-F1
#
_cell.length_a   1.000
_cell.length_b   1.000
_cell.length_c   1.000
_cell.angle_alpha   90.00
_cell.angle_beta   90.00
_cell.angle_gamma   90.00
#
_symmetry.space_group_name_H-M   'P 1'
#
loop_
_entity.id
_entity.type
_entity.pdbx_description
1 polymer ?
#
loop_
_entity_poly.entity_id
_entity_poly.type
_entity_poly.pdbx_seq_one_letter_code
_entity_poly.pdbx_strand_id
1 'polypeptide(L)'
;MIGQLTLVLLLSAAVGRSEIIDRIAVTIGNQVITESQILRELRLAAFLNSDALDFSSSARRKSADRLIEQMFIRNEIEVGAYAPPSATEVEPILRQVQAQRFHTPEEYDAALEKYRITEEELKTYLLWQLTLLRFIDVRFRAGIQISEQDIRQYFNKELPQLEKKAGPGAKISLETLRDKIQESLIDERIDQQIDDWLNQVRKRTRIDYYPEAFQ
;
A
#
# COMPACT_ATOMS: atom_id res chain seq x y z
N MET A 1 33.21 9.46 73.92
CA MET A 1 33.37 8.65 72.71
C MET A 1 31.99 8.47 72.09
N ILE A 2 31.74 9.12 70.96
CA ILE A 2 30.44 9.19 70.29
C ILE A 2 30.39 8.03 69.28
N GLY A 3 29.49 7.07 69.47
CA GLY A 3 29.26 5.97 68.52
C GLY A 3 28.34 6.43 67.40
N GLN A 4 28.81 6.41 66.16
CA GLN A 4 28.02 6.79 64.99
C GLN A 4 27.09 5.64 64.56
N LEU A 5 25.80 5.96 64.40
CA LEU A 5 24.77 5.12 63.82
C LEU A 5 24.82 5.27 62.29
N THR A 6 25.15 4.22 61.56
CA THR A 6 25.12 4.25 60.08
C THR A 6 23.76 3.76 59.59
N LEU A 7 22.92 4.68 59.13
CA LEU A 7 21.63 4.41 58.49
C LEU A 7 21.88 4.02 57.02
N VAL A 8 21.65 2.75 56.67
CA VAL A 8 21.67 2.29 55.28
C VAL A 8 20.32 2.60 54.64
N LEU A 9 20.29 3.57 53.74
CA LEU A 9 19.12 3.95 52.95
C LEU A 9 19.03 3.02 51.71
N LEU A 10 18.08 2.09 51.73
CA LEU A 10 17.75 1.25 50.57
C LEU A 10 16.98 2.10 49.54
N LEU A 11 17.65 2.53 48.46
CA LEU A 11 17.00 3.11 47.28
C LEU A 11 16.31 1.98 46.50
N SER A 12 14.99 1.86 46.64
CA SER A 12 14.17 1.05 45.73
C SER A 12 14.04 1.79 44.39
N ALA A 13 14.80 1.34 43.39
CA ALA A 13 14.62 1.81 42.01
C ALA A 13 13.27 1.31 41.49
N ALA A 14 12.27 2.20 41.45
CA ALA A 14 11.02 1.95 40.74
C ALA A 14 11.33 1.85 39.25
N VAL A 15 11.37 0.62 38.72
CA VAL A 15 11.42 0.38 37.27
C VAL A 15 10.07 0.80 36.70
N GLY A 16 9.98 2.05 36.24
CA GLY A 16 8.83 2.51 35.48
C GLY A 16 8.75 1.70 34.19
N ARG A 17 7.73 0.85 34.07
CA ARG A 17 7.31 0.32 32.77
C ARG A 17 6.84 1.50 31.94
N SER A 18 7.66 1.95 31.00
CA SER A 18 7.22 2.85 29.95
C SER A 18 6.22 2.09 29.10
N GLU A 19 4.93 2.35 29.29
CA GLU A 19 3.91 1.92 28.32
C GLU A 19 4.15 2.71 27.02
N ILE A 20 4.37 1.98 25.93
CA ILE A 20 4.46 2.59 24.60
C ILE A 20 3.04 2.98 24.21
N ILE A 21 2.69 4.25 24.43
CA ILE A 21 1.42 4.82 23.97
C ILE A 21 1.61 5.22 22.51
N ASP A 22 1.02 4.44 21.60
CA ASP A 22 1.01 4.76 20.18
C ASP A 22 0.02 5.90 19.91
N ARG A 23 0.45 6.88 19.10
CA ARG A 23 -0.35 8.08 18.84
C ARG A 23 -1.39 7.77 17.78
N ILE A 24 -2.64 8.17 18.03
CA ILE A 24 -3.69 8.13 17.01
C ILE A 24 -3.42 9.24 16.01
N ALA A 25 -3.36 8.90 14.73
CA ALA A 25 -3.16 9.83 13.61
C ALA A 25 -4.46 10.13 12.88
N VAL A 26 -5.33 9.13 12.72
CA VAL A 26 -6.62 9.27 12.04
C VAL A 26 -7.67 8.40 12.74
N THR A 27 -8.88 8.90 12.92
CA THR A 27 -10.07 8.09 13.25
C THR A 27 -10.99 8.01 12.04
N ILE A 28 -11.46 6.81 11.71
CA ILE A 28 -12.32 6.50 10.56
C ILE A 28 -13.52 5.72 11.08
N GLY A 29 -14.65 6.39 11.29
CA GLY A 29 -15.78 5.79 12.01
C GLY A 29 -15.35 5.27 13.39
N ASN A 30 -15.34 3.94 13.55
CA ASN A 30 -14.97 3.26 14.80
C ASN A 30 -13.56 2.67 14.79
N GLN A 31 -12.78 2.91 13.74
CA GLN A 31 -11.43 2.38 13.58
C GLN A 31 -10.41 3.51 13.66
N VAL A 32 -9.16 3.16 13.96
CA VAL A 32 -8.05 4.13 14.10
C VAL A 32 -6.86 3.73 13.26
N ILE A 33 -6.17 4.73 12.72
CA ILE A 33 -4.82 4.61 12.17
C ILE A 33 -3.88 5.31 13.14
N THR A 34 -2.82 4.61 13.51
CA THR A 34 -1.78 5.09 14.41
C THR A 34 -0.56 5.63 13.67
N GLU A 35 0.27 6.41 14.35
CA GLU A 35 1.55 6.88 13.84
C GLU A 35 2.47 5.69 13.48
N SER A 36 2.52 4.66 14.34
CA SER A 36 3.38 3.50 14.07
C SER A 36 2.96 2.76 12.78
N GLN A 37 1.67 2.65 12.49
CA GLN A 37 1.15 2.07 11.25
C GLN A 37 1.56 2.90 10.03
N ILE A 38 1.47 4.24 10.11
CA ILE A 38 1.91 5.14 9.04
C ILE A 38 3.41 4.95 8.76
N LEU A 39 4.23 4.90 9.81
CA LEU A 39 5.68 4.74 9.67
C LEU A 39 6.04 3.34 9.13
N ARG A 40 5.32 2.29 9.53
CA ARG A 40 5.50 0.94 9.00
C ARG A 40 5.16 0.87 7.52
N GLU A 41 4.03 1.45 7.11
CA GLU A 41 3.61 1.54 5.71
C GLU A 41 4.67 2.22 4.84
N LEU A 42 5.21 3.35 5.31
CA LEU A 42 6.27 4.08 4.61
C LEU A 42 7.54 3.23 4.43
N ARG A 43 7.95 2.49 5.47
CA ARG A 43 9.13 1.61 5.41
C ARG A 43 8.93 0.45 4.44
N LEU A 44 7.77 -0.21 4.48
CA LEU A 44 7.45 -1.34 3.60
C LEU A 44 7.35 -0.91 2.14
N ALA A 45 6.68 0.21 1.87
CA ALA A 45 6.58 0.77 0.52
C ALA A 45 7.96 1.19 -0.02
N ALA A 46 8.75 1.91 0.78
CA ALA A 46 10.09 2.32 0.38
C ALA A 46 11.01 1.09 0.17
N PHE A 47 10.91 0.08 1.04
CA PHE A 47 11.64 -1.17 0.87
C PHE A 47 11.31 -1.79 -0.48
N LEU A 48 10.05 -2.00 -0.83
CA LEU A 48 9.66 -2.66 -2.08
C LEU A 48 10.05 -1.86 -3.33
N ASN A 49 9.95 -0.54 -3.28
CA ASN A 49 10.27 0.33 -4.42
C ASN A 49 11.77 0.62 -4.56
N SER A 50 12.59 0.25 -3.58
CA SER A 50 14.00 0.69 -3.47
C SER A 50 14.18 2.20 -3.31
N ASP A 51 13.19 2.87 -2.72
CA ASP A 51 13.20 4.31 -2.49
C ASP A 51 13.94 4.66 -1.19
N ALA A 52 14.44 5.89 -1.09
CA ALA A 52 14.89 6.41 0.20
C ALA A 52 13.72 6.53 1.19
N LEU A 53 13.99 6.29 2.48
CA LEU A 53 13.01 6.51 3.53
C LEU A 53 12.64 8.00 3.60
N ASP A 54 11.37 8.32 3.38
CA ASP A 54 10.80 9.66 3.55
C ASP A 54 9.74 9.66 4.66
N PHE A 55 10.03 10.39 5.73
CA PHE A 55 9.14 10.57 6.88
C PHE A 55 8.64 12.01 7.01
N SER A 56 8.73 12.81 5.95
CA SER A 56 8.20 14.17 5.91
C SER A 56 6.70 14.18 6.24
N SER A 57 6.20 15.30 6.76
CA SER A 57 4.77 15.46 7.04
C SER A 57 3.89 15.18 5.82
N SER A 58 4.37 15.53 4.63
CA SER A 58 3.70 15.23 3.35
C SER A 58 3.65 13.72 3.07
N ALA A 59 4.77 13.00 3.24
CA ALA A 59 4.81 11.56 3.07
C ALA A 59 3.93 10.83 4.09
N ARG A 60 3.98 11.24 5.36
CA ARG A 60 3.11 10.72 6.43
C ARG A 60 1.65 10.92 6.08
N ARG A 61 1.27 12.12 5.61
CA ARG A 61 -0.11 12.43 5.23
C ARG A 61 -0.58 11.55 4.06
N LYS A 62 0.21 11.46 2.99
CA LYS A 62 -0.09 10.57 1.85
C LYS A 62 -0.22 9.12 2.27
N SER A 63 0.63 8.66 3.20
CA SER A 63 0.57 7.29 3.70
C SER A 63 -0.67 7.05 4.56
N ALA A 64 -1.11 8.02 5.37
CA ALA A 64 -2.38 7.94 6.08
C ALA A 64 -3.57 7.88 5.10
N ASP A 65 -3.54 8.68 4.03
CA ASP A 65 -4.57 8.66 2.99
C ASP A 65 -4.69 7.29 2.31
N ARG A 66 -3.55 6.65 2.01
CA ARG A 66 -3.50 5.26 1.52
C ARG A 66 -4.05 4.26 2.53
N LEU A 67 -3.68 4.38 3.81
CA LEU A 67 -4.17 3.48 4.86
C LEU A 67 -5.70 3.63 5.07
N ILE A 68 -6.26 4.83 4.92
CA ILE A 68 -7.71 5.06 4.91
C ILE A 68 -8.37 4.27 3.77
N GLU A 69 -7.83 4.36 2.56
CA GLU A 69 -8.35 3.63 1.39
C GLU A 69 -8.24 2.11 1.58
N GLN A 70 -7.11 1.63 2.10
CA GLN A 70 -6.94 0.22 2.44
C GLN A 70 -7.98 -0.25 3.45
N MET A 71 -8.34 0.58 4.44
CA MET A 71 -9.38 0.23 5.41
C MET A 71 -10.77 0.12 4.77
N PHE A 72 -11.10 1.00 3.83
CA PHE A 72 -12.34 0.88 3.05
C PHE A 72 -12.39 -0.42 2.26
N ILE A 73 -11.26 -0.80 1.65
CA ILE A 73 -11.13 -2.05 0.90
C ILE A 73 -11.22 -3.27 1.83
N ARG A 74 -10.56 -3.26 2.98
CA ARG A 74 -10.67 -4.35 3.97
C ARG A 74 -12.12 -4.56 4.41
N ASN A 75 -12.80 -3.47 4.76
CA ASN A 75 -14.20 -3.54 5.17
C ASN A 75 -15.09 -4.12 4.06
N GLU A 76 -14.88 -3.73 2.80
CA GLU A 76 -15.65 -4.27 1.67
C GLU A 76 -15.36 -5.76 1.41
N ILE A 77 -14.08 -6.16 1.54
CA ILE A 77 -13.67 -7.57 1.46
C ILE A 77 -14.39 -8.40 2.52
N GLU A 78 -14.44 -7.91 3.76
CA GLU A 78 -15.11 -8.57 4.88
C GLU A 78 -16.63 -8.64 4.69
N VAL A 79 -17.27 -7.53 4.33
CA VAL A 79 -18.72 -7.47 4.11
C VAL A 79 -19.16 -8.34 2.93
N GLY A 80 -18.38 -8.35 1.84
CA GLY A 80 -18.66 -9.17 0.66
C GLY A 80 -18.21 -10.62 0.78
N ALA A 81 -17.59 -11.02 1.89
CA ALA A 81 -17.03 -12.35 2.13
C ALA A 81 -16.09 -12.83 1.00
N TYR A 82 -15.27 -11.92 0.47
CA TYR A 82 -14.29 -12.25 -0.56
C TYR A 82 -13.16 -13.11 0.05
N ALA A 83 -12.89 -14.26 -0.56
CA ALA A 83 -11.88 -15.18 -0.05
C ALA A 83 -10.46 -14.59 -0.20
N PRO A 84 -9.69 -14.45 0.89
CA PRO A 84 -8.30 -14.00 0.79
C PRO A 84 -7.42 -15.10 0.15
N PRO A 85 -6.24 -14.73 -0.37
CA PRO A 85 -5.21 -15.70 -0.74
C PRO A 85 -4.79 -16.56 0.42
N SER A 86 -4.32 -17.77 0.12
CA SER A 86 -3.58 -18.57 1.09
C SER A 86 -2.25 -17.88 1.40
N ALA A 87 -1.82 -17.93 2.66
CA ALA A 87 -0.51 -17.43 3.08
C ALA A 87 0.65 -18.09 2.29
N THR A 88 0.47 -19.32 1.82
CA THR A 88 1.46 -20.04 1.00
C THR A 88 1.70 -19.40 -0.37
N GLU A 89 0.76 -18.58 -0.86
CA GLU A 89 0.89 -17.86 -2.13
C GLU A 89 1.89 -16.70 -2.07
N VAL A 90 2.33 -16.30 -0.86
CA VAL A 90 3.28 -15.20 -0.65
C VAL A 90 4.72 -15.62 -0.92
N GLU A 91 5.07 -16.87 -0.62
CA GLU A 91 6.46 -17.36 -0.70
C GLU A 91 7.09 -17.25 -2.10
N PRO A 92 6.38 -17.54 -3.21
CA PRO A 92 6.91 -17.27 -4.55
C PRO A 92 7.15 -15.78 -4.82
N ILE A 93 6.27 -14.89 -4.33
CA ILE A 93 6.37 -13.44 -4.51
C ILE A 93 7.57 -12.91 -3.73
N LEU A 94 7.74 -13.34 -2.48
CA LEU A 94 8.90 -12.97 -1.68
C LEU A 94 10.21 -13.39 -2.36
N ARG A 95 10.28 -14.63 -2.85
CA ARG A 95 11.46 -15.12 -3.59
C ARG A 95 11.73 -14.30 -4.84
N GLN A 96 10.70 -13.85 -5.54
CA GLN A 96 10.86 -12.96 -6.69
C GLN A 96 11.43 -11.59 -6.28
N VAL A 97 10.90 -10.98 -5.21
CA VAL A 97 11.44 -9.72 -4.66
C VAL A 97 12.91 -9.89 -4.26
N GLN A 98 13.25 -11.01 -3.63
CA GLN A 98 14.63 -11.33 -3.24
C GLN A 98 15.53 -11.47 -4.48
N ALA A 99 15.17 -12.33 -5.42
CA ALA A 99 15.98 -12.65 -6.60
C ALA A 99 16.17 -11.46 -7.56
N GLN A 100 15.22 -10.52 -7.60
CA GLN A 100 15.32 -9.34 -8.45
C GLN A 100 16.30 -8.29 -7.90
N ARG A 101 16.62 -8.32 -6.60
CA ARG A 101 17.23 -7.18 -5.91
C ARG A 101 18.47 -7.51 -5.07
N PHE A 102 18.58 -8.75 -4.61
CA PHE A 102 19.64 -9.16 -3.70
C PHE A 102 20.35 -10.38 -4.28
N HIS A 103 21.67 -10.32 -4.34
CA HIS A 103 22.49 -11.41 -4.85
C HIS A 103 22.92 -12.37 -3.74
N THR A 104 22.92 -11.91 -2.48
CA THR A 104 23.23 -12.74 -1.31
C THR A 104 22.21 -12.54 -0.17
N PRO A 105 22.06 -13.53 0.73
CA PRO A 105 21.21 -13.39 1.91
C PRO A 105 21.61 -12.20 2.81
N GLU A 106 22.90 -11.92 2.94
CA GLU A 106 23.41 -10.83 3.78
C GLU A 106 23.00 -9.44 3.26
N GLU A 107 22.92 -9.27 1.93
CA GLU A 107 22.42 -8.04 1.33
C GLU A 107 20.93 -7.82 1.64
N TYR A 108 20.14 -8.90 1.63
CA TYR A 108 18.72 -8.86 1.97
C TYR A 108 18.51 -8.55 3.46
N ASP A 109 19.24 -9.21 4.36
CA ASP A 109 19.17 -8.95 5.80
C ASP A 109 19.59 -7.51 6.13
N ALA A 110 20.68 -7.02 5.53
CA ALA A 110 21.12 -5.64 5.68
C ALA A 110 20.08 -4.63 5.16
N ALA A 111 19.34 -4.99 4.10
CA ALA A 111 18.24 -4.17 3.62
C ALA A 111 17.06 -4.16 4.61
N LEU A 112 16.63 -5.30 5.12
CA LEU A 112 15.58 -5.37 6.14
C LEU A 112 15.93 -4.50 7.37
N GLU A 113 17.18 -4.58 7.84
CA GLU A 113 17.69 -3.74 8.93
C GLU A 113 17.69 -2.24 8.57
N LYS A 114 18.18 -1.89 7.38
CA LYS A 114 18.22 -0.50 6.89
C LYS A 114 16.82 0.13 6.87
N TYR A 115 15.82 -0.60 6.39
CA TYR A 115 14.44 -0.13 6.34
C TYR A 115 13.70 -0.31 7.67
N ARG A 116 14.30 -1.02 8.65
CA ARG A 116 13.71 -1.34 9.95
C ARG A 116 12.39 -2.09 9.84
N ILE A 117 12.38 -3.13 9.01
CA ILE A 117 11.25 -4.04 8.85
C ILE A 117 11.70 -5.48 9.08
N THR A 118 10.76 -6.34 9.43
CA THR A 118 10.98 -7.78 9.50
C THR A 118 10.49 -8.48 8.23
N GLU A 119 11.00 -9.67 7.95
CA GLU A 119 10.47 -10.49 6.85
C GLU A 119 8.98 -10.84 7.06
N GLU A 120 8.54 -11.06 8.30
CA GLU A 120 7.13 -11.34 8.60
C GLU A 120 6.21 -10.14 8.31
N GLU A 121 6.66 -8.91 8.62
CA GLU A 121 5.94 -7.70 8.21
C GLU A 121 5.89 -7.57 6.69
N LEU A 122 6.99 -7.90 6.00
CA LEU A 122 7.04 -7.91 4.54
C LEU A 122 6.08 -8.95 3.94
N LYS A 123 6.06 -10.18 4.46
CA LYS A 123 5.14 -11.24 4.03
C LYS A 123 3.68 -10.83 4.24
N THR A 124 3.36 -10.26 5.40
CA THR A 124 2.01 -9.75 5.70
C THR A 124 1.60 -8.67 4.71
N TYR A 125 2.52 -7.78 4.37
CA TYR A 125 2.29 -6.71 3.40
C TYR A 125 2.09 -7.24 1.97
N LEU A 126 2.92 -8.19 1.53
CA LEU A 126 2.78 -8.86 0.23
C LEU A 126 1.47 -9.64 0.13
N LEU A 127 1.06 -10.32 1.20
CA LEU A 127 -0.24 -11.00 1.26
C LEU A 127 -1.39 -10.01 1.06
N TRP A 128 -1.30 -8.85 1.72
CA TRP A 128 -2.27 -7.79 1.55
C TRP A 128 -2.32 -7.25 0.11
N GLN A 129 -1.17 -7.02 -0.53
CA GLN A 129 -1.12 -6.62 -1.94
C GLN A 129 -1.77 -7.66 -2.86
N LEU A 130 -1.49 -8.95 -2.64
CA LEU A 130 -2.13 -10.02 -3.41
C LEU A 130 -3.65 -10.09 -3.17
N THR A 131 -4.07 -9.86 -1.93
CA THR A 131 -5.49 -9.77 -1.56
C THR A 131 -6.18 -8.64 -2.32
N LEU A 132 -5.56 -7.45 -2.34
CA LEU A 132 -6.05 -6.28 -3.05
C LEU A 132 -6.19 -6.55 -4.55
N LEU A 133 -5.17 -7.11 -5.19
CA LEU A 133 -5.20 -7.43 -6.63
C LEU A 133 -6.35 -8.38 -6.97
N ARG A 134 -6.55 -9.42 -6.16
CA ARG A 134 -7.64 -10.39 -6.35
C ARG A 134 -9.00 -9.78 -6.13
N PHE A 135 -9.14 -8.95 -5.09
CA PHE A 135 -10.36 -8.21 -4.84
C PHE A 135 -10.70 -7.32 -6.04
N ILE A 136 -9.73 -6.58 -6.58
CA ILE A 136 -9.93 -5.71 -7.74
C ILE A 136 -10.45 -6.51 -8.93
N ASP A 137 -9.79 -7.62 -9.25
CA ASP A 137 -10.16 -8.48 -10.37
C ASP A 137 -11.59 -9.02 -10.23
N VAL A 138 -11.92 -9.61 -9.07
CA VAL A 138 -13.24 -10.20 -8.84
C VAL A 138 -14.35 -9.14 -8.78
N ARG A 139 -14.09 -7.98 -8.16
CA ARG A 139 -15.13 -6.98 -7.88
C ARG A 139 -15.38 -5.99 -9.02
N PHE A 140 -14.34 -5.63 -9.77
CA PHE A 140 -14.41 -4.54 -10.76
C PHE A 140 -14.18 -5.03 -12.19
N ARG A 141 -13.31 -6.03 -12.41
CA ARG A 141 -13.13 -6.58 -13.78
C ARG A 141 -14.37 -7.38 -14.21
N ALA A 142 -15.01 -8.09 -13.28
CA ALA A 142 -16.23 -8.84 -13.56
C ALA A 142 -17.37 -7.91 -14.03
N GLY A 143 -17.74 -8.02 -15.31
CA GLY A 143 -18.85 -7.28 -15.91
C GLY A 143 -18.45 -6.08 -16.78
N ILE A 144 -17.14 -5.79 -16.93
CA ILE A 144 -16.69 -4.79 -17.90
C ILE A 144 -16.90 -5.32 -19.33
N GLN A 145 -17.62 -4.55 -20.14
CA GLN A 145 -17.86 -4.85 -21.55
C GLN A 145 -17.28 -3.76 -22.44
N ILE A 146 -16.20 -4.06 -23.16
CA ILE A 146 -15.63 -3.13 -24.15
C ILE A 146 -16.38 -3.33 -25.49
N SER A 147 -16.96 -2.27 -26.03
CA SER A 147 -17.58 -2.32 -27.36
C SER A 147 -16.56 -2.03 -28.46
N GLU A 148 -16.86 -2.49 -29.68
CA GLU A 148 -16.09 -2.12 -30.88
C GLU A 148 -16.03 -0.61 -31.11
N GLN A 149 -17.07 0.12 -30.69
CA GLN A 149 -17.08 1.58 -30.77
C GLN A 149 -16.04 2.19 -29.83
N ASP A 150 -15.93 1.70 -28.60
CA ASP A 150 -14.95 2.17 -27.63
C ASP A 150 -13.51 1.98 -28.14
N ILE A 151 -13.24 0.79 -28.70
CA ILE A 151 -11.94 0.45 -29.28
C ILE A 151 -11.58 1.41 -30.43
N ARG A 152 -12.52 1.69 -31.33
CA ARG A 152 -12.31 2.63 -32.45
C ARG A 152 -12.10 4.06 -31.95
N GLN A 153 -12.88 4.49 -30.96
CA GLN A 153 -12.74 5.84 -30.38
C GLN A 153 -11.38 6.02 -29.71
N TYR A 154 -10.96 5.04 -28.90
CA TYR A 154 -9.65 5.04 -28.25
C TYR A 154 -8.52 5.07 -29.27
N PHE A 155 -8.57 4.20 -30.28
CA PHE A 155 -7.57 4.17 -31.35
C PHE A 155 -7.45 5.52 -32.05
N ASN A 156 -8.57 6.11 -32.48
CA ASN A 156 -8.58 7.39 -33.19
C ASN A 156 -8.05 8.53 -32.32
N LYS A 157 -8.33 8.50 -31.00
CA LYS A 157 -7.84 9.48 -30.03
C LYS A 157 -6.32 9.39 -29.86
N GLU A 158 -5.77 8.17 -29.77
CA GLU A 158 -4.34 7.95 -29.51
C GLU A 158 -3.48 7.93 -30.78
N LEU A 159 -4.09 7.72 -31.96
CA LEU A 159 -3.39 7.61 -33.24
C LEU A 159 -2.37 8.74 -33.50
N PRO A 160 -2.69 10.03 -33.29
CA PRO A 160 -1.72 11.11 -33.52
C PRO A 160 -0.47 10.99 -32.64
N GLN A 161 -0.59 10.48 -31.42
CA GLN A 161 0.55 10.25 -30.54
C GLN A 161 1.37 9.03 -30.95
N LEU A 162 0.69 7.96 -31.37
CA LEU A 162 1.32 6.74 -31.83
C LEU A 162 2.12 6.99 -33.13
N GLU A 163 1.59 7.75 -34.07
CA GLU A 163 2.28 8.15 -35.31
C GLU A 163 3.52 8.98 -35.03
N LYS A 164 3.41 9.97 -34.13
CA LYS A 164 4.57 10.78 -33.70
C LYS A 164 5.69 9.94 -33.10
N LYS A 165 5.35 8.92 -32.30
CA LYS A 165 6.33 8.02 -31.67
C LYS A 165 6.96 7.04 -32.67
N ALA A 166 6.19 6.54 -33.62
CA ALA A 166 6.66 5.55 -34.59
C ALA A 166 7.45 6.16 -35.77
N GLY A 167 7.25 7.45 -36.03
CA GLY A 167 7.94 8.18 -37.10
C GLY A 167 7.22 8.09 -38.46
N PRO A 168 7.69 8.87 -39.45
CA PRO A 168 7.04 8.95 -40.77
C PRO A 168 7.00 7.60 -41.48
N GLY A 169 5.82 7.20 -41.97
CA GLY A 169 5.64 5.98 -42.78
C GLY A 169 5.37 4.70 -41.96
N ALA A 170 5.27 4.78 -40.64
CA ALA A 170 4.87 3.65 -39.81
C ALA A 170 3.41 3.23 -40.10
N LYS A 171 3.19 1.95 -40.38
CA LYS A 171 1.85 1.39 -40.57
C LYS A 171 1.26 0.99 -39.23
N ILE A 172 0.50 1.89 -38.61
CA ILE A 172 -0.25 1.63 -37.38
C ILE A 172 -1.66 1.22 -37.77
N SER A 173 -2.09 0.03 -37.38
CA SER A 173 -3.41 -0.49 -37.71
C SER A 173 -4.19 -0.88 -36.47
N LEU A 174 -5.52 -0.70 -36.54
CA LEU A 174 -6.41 -1.09 -35.45
C LEU A 174 -6.33 -2.59 -35.17
N GLU A 175 -6.29 -3.42 -36.21
CA GLU A 175 -6.27 -4.89 -36.07
C GLU A 175 -5.06 -5.37 -35.27
N THR A 176 -3.88 -4.75 -35.46
CA THR A 176 -2.67 -5.12 -34.72
C THR A 176 -2.70 -4.66 -33.26
N LEU A 177 -3.44 -3.61 -32.95
CA LEU A 177 -3.48 -3.02 -31.61
C LEU A 177 -4.77 -3.33 -30.84
N ARG A 178 -5.75 -4.01 -31.46
CA ARG A 178 -7.08 -4.25 -30.90
C ARG A 178 -7.02 -4.82 -29.48
N ASP A 179 -6.32 -5.94 -29.29
CA ASP A 179 -6.28 -6.63 -27.99
C ASP A 179 -5.62 -5.74 -26.92
N LYS A 180 -4.55 -5.03 -27.29
CA LYS A 180 -3.87 -4.10 -26.36
C LYS A 180 -4.75 -2.91 -25.99
N ILE A 181 -5.50 -2.37 -26.94
CA ILE A 181 -6.46 -1.29 -26.70
C ILE A 181 -7.58 -1.78 -25.82
N GLN A 182 -8.10 -2.98 -26.07
CA GLN A 182 -9.14 -3.57 -25.24
C GLN A 182 -8.69 -3.74 -23.80
N GLU A 183 -7.50 -4.30 -23.55
CA GLU A 183 -6.95 -4.40 -22.19
C GLU A 183 -6.75 -3.01 -21.55
N SER A 184 -6.22 -2.04 -22.30
CA SER A 184 -6.05 -0.67 -21.77
C SER A 184 -7.40 -0.04 -21.38
N LEU A 185 -8.45 -0.26 -22.17
CA LEU A 185 -9.79 0.22 -21.87
C LEU A 185 -10.44 -0.51 -20.68
N ILE A 186 -10.11 -1.78 -20.48
CA ILE A 186 -10.55 -2.53 -19.29
C ILE A 186 -9.89 -1.91 -18.06
N ASP A 187 -8.57 -1.73 -18.08
CA ASP A 187 -7.81 -1.17 -16.97
C ASP A 187 -8.30 0.26 -16.63
N GLU A 188 -8.48 1.13 -17.64
CA GLU A 188 -9.03 2.49 -17.43
C GLU A 188 -10.41 2.48 -16.77
N ARG A 189 -11.27 1.50 -17.11
CA ARG A 189 -12.60 1.38 -16.51
C ARG A 189 -12.55 0.81 -15.10
N ILE A 190 -11.63 -0.12 -14.81
CA ILE A 190 -11.39 -0.61 -13.46
C ILE A 190 -10.97 0.57 -12.58
N ASP A 191 -10.00 1.36 -13.02
CA ASP A 191 -9.49 2.51 -12.27
C ASP A 191 -10.62 3.51 -11.97
N GLN A 192 -11.44 3.85 -12.98
CA GLN A 192 -12.59 4.75 -12.80
C GLN A 192 -13.60 4.21 -11.77
N GLN A 193 -13.94 2.91 -11.85
CA GLN A 193 -14.90 2.33 -10.90
C GLN A 193 -14.35 2.27 -9.47
N ILE A 194 -13.05 2.00 -9.31
CA ILE A 194 -12.38 2.02 -8.00
C ILE A 194 -12.41 3.44 -7.42
N ASP A 195 -12.02 4.44 -8.22
CA ASP A 195 -12.01 5.85 -7.80
C ASP A 195 -13.40 6.33 -7.41
N ASP A 196 -14.41 6.06 -8.23
CA ASP A 196 -15.79 6.44 -7.95
C ASP A 196 -16.29 5.80 -6.66
N TRP A 197 -16.02 4.50 -6.48
CA TRP A 197 -16.41 3.78 -5.28
C TRP A 197 -15.68 4.32 -4.03
N LEU A 198 -14.35 4.44 -4.05
CA LEU A 198 -13.58 4.98 -2.92
C LEU A 198 -14.03 6.40 -2.55
N ASN A 199 -14.33 7.24 -3.55
CA ASN A 199 -14.85 8.58 -3.33
C ASN A 199 -16.23 8.55 -2.64
N GLN A 200 -17.12 7.65 -3.06
CA GLN A 200 -18.43 7.48 -2.41
C GLN A 200 -18.29 6.98 -0.97
N VAL A 201 -17.42 5.99 -0.72
CA VAL A 201 -17.15 5.46 0.63
C VAL A 201 -16.54 6.54 1.52
N ARG A 202 -15.61 7.33 1.00
CA ARG A 202 -14.99 8.44 1.74
C ARG A 202 -16.02 9.51 2.12
N LYS A 203 -16.91 9.89 1.21
CA LYS A 203 -17.96 10.91 1.46
C LYS A 203 -18.95 10.51 2.56
N ARG A 204 -19.23 9.22 2.71
CA ARG A 204 -20.18 8.71 3.73
C ARG A 204 -19.52 8.37 5.07
N THR A 205 -18.19 8.45 5.17
CA THR A 205 -17.44 8.03 6.36
C THR A 205 -16.85 9.24 7.05
N ARG A 206 -17.07 9.36 8.37
CA ARG A 206 -16.42 10.38 9.17
C ARG A 206 -14.94 10.05 9.32
N ILE A 207 -14.08 10.98 8.90
CA ILE A 207 -12.63 10.90 9.01
C ILE A 207 -12.14 12.14 9.74
N ASP A 208 -11.51 11.94 10.89
CA ASP A 208 -10.86 13.02 11.65
C ASP A 208 -9.35 12.77 11.70
N TYR A 209 -8.54 13.76 11.32
CA TYR A 209 -7.08 13.72 11.39
C TYR A 209 -6.59 14.43 12.65
N TYR A 210 -5.55 13.87 13.27
CA TYR A 210 -4.88 14.41 14.46
C TYR A 210 -3.50 14.92 14.04
N PRO A 211 -3.33 16.26 13.84
CA PRO A 211 -2.14 16.84 13.23
C PRO A 211 -0.83 16.50 13.94
N GLU A 212 -0.88 16.25 15.26
CA GLU A 212 0.27 15.96 16.10
C GLU A 212 1.01 14.69 15.68
N ALA A 213 0.33 13.74 15.01
CA ALA A 213 0.94 12.52 14.50
C ALA A 213 1.67 12.68 13.14
N PHE A 214 1.54 13.86 12.51
CA PHE A 214 2.12 14.16 11.20
C PHE A 214 3.32 15.11 11.27
N GLN A 215 3.70 15.55 12.47
CA GLN A 215 4.84 16.43 12.72
C GLN A 215 6.17 15.68 12.70
#